data_AF-A0ABD0MNI8-F1
#
_entry.id   AF-A0ABD0MNI8-F1
#
_cell.length_a   1.000
_cell.length_b   1.000
_cell.length_c   1.000
_cell.angle_alpha   90.00
_cell.angle_beta   90.00
_cell.angle_gamma   90.00
#
_symmetry.space_group_name_H-M   'P 1'
#
loop_
_entity.id
_entity.type
_entity.pdbx_description
1 polymer ?
#
loop_
_entity_poly.entity_id
_entity_poly.type
_entity_poly.pdbx_seq_one_letter_code
_entity_poly.pdbx_strand_id
1 'polypeptide(L)'
;MESGMLNLDNPVHINCLQYTHLPLLERELNIEQRLWNTHDIRKQRNVPGPFGKPDLLFTSPPEGFADMLCKVDDDLLKHAEQLVCGVDEPLWVANDAFRTISETVLQNTNFPSTPEGSLAAYLMLVEKFTTVLQTRGISIPSTFAEANEIYQLLANEAGTL
;
A
#
# COMPACT_ATOMS: atom_id res chain seq x y z
N MET A 1 -4.87 19.71 19.79
CA MET A 1 -4.62 18.29 19.51
C MET A 1 -3.37 18.24 18.66
N GLU A 2 -2.29 17.63 19.14
CA GLU A 2 -1.19 17.24 18.26
C GLU A 2 -1.79 16.35 17.17
N SER A 3 -1.90 16.86 15.94
CA SER A 3 -2.21 15.98 14.82
C SER A 3 -0.98 15.10 14.66
N GLY A 4 -1.13 13.81 14.97
CA GLY A 4 -0.07 12.83 14.77
C GLY A 4 0.38 12.79 13.31
N MET A 5 1.50 12.11 13.05
CA MET A 5 2.08 12.00 11.70
C MET A 5 1.13 11.43 10.63
N LEU A 6 0.04 10.76 11.05
CA LEU A 6 -0.98 10.17 10.20
C LEU A 6 -2.37 10.61 10.66
N ASN A 7 -3.19 11.07 9.72
CA ASN A 7 -4.60 11.34 9.92
C ASN A 7 -5.43 10.38 9.05
N LEU A 8 -6.07 9.40 9.70
CA LEU A 8 -6.89 8.40 9.02
C LEU A 8 -8.24 8.95 8.55
N ASP A 9 -8.66 10.12 9.03
CA ASP A 9 -9.87 10.80 8.55
C ASP A 9 -9.58 11.67 7.31
N ASN A 10 -8.31 11.77 6.89
CA ASN A 10 -7.91 12.56 5.72
C ASN A 10 -7.57 11.62 4.55
N PRO A 11 -8.42 11.57 3.50
CA PRO A 11 -8.17 10.76 2.30
C PRO A 11 -6.82 11.04 1.63
N VAL A 12 -6.32 12.28 1.71
CA VAL A 12 -5.00 12.64 1.16
C VAL A 12 -3.88 11.91 1.90
N HIS A 13 -3.96 11.83 3.23
CA HIS A 13 -2.97 11.08 4.01
C HIS A 13 -3.03 9.59 3.68
N ILE A 14 -4.23 9.02 3.55
CA ILE A 14 -4.39 7.61 3.19
C ILE A 14 -3.79 7.34 1.80
N ASN A 15 -4.12 8.15 0.80
CA ASN A 15 -3.57 7.99 -0.55
C ASN A 15 -2.04 8.12 -0.56
N CYS A 16 -1.46 9.11 0.15
CA CYS A 16 0.00 9.24 0.28
C CYS A 16 0.63 8.03 0.96
N LEU A 17 0.00 7.50 2.01
CA LEU A 17 0.48 6.32 2.75
C LEU A 17 0.45 5.08 1.85
N GLN A 18 -0.68 4.84 1.18
CA GLN A 18 -0.87 3.74 0.25
C GLN A 18 0.15 3.80 -0.88
N TYR A 19 0.30 4.96 -1.51
CA TYR A 19 1.23 5.16 -2.62
C TYR A 19 2.63 4.74 -2.19
N THR A 20 3.11 5.26 -1.05
CA THR A 20 4.49 5.10 -0.61
C THR A 20 4.82 3.75 0.04
N HIS A 21 3.84 3.07 0.65
CA HIS A 21 4.08 1.84 1.42
C HIS A 21 3.54 0.57 0.76
N LEU A 22 2.52 0.64 -0.10
CA LEU A 22 1.98 -0.57 -0.74
C LEU A 22 3.04 -1.32 -1.57
N PRO A 23 3.92 -0.67 -2.36
CA PRO A 23 4.98 -1.39 -3.08
C PRO A 23 5.96 -2.11 -2.14
N LEU A 24 6.21 -1.54 -0.95
CA LEU A 24 7.05 -2.19 0.07
C LEU A 24 6.36 -3.43 0.63
N LEU A 25 5.08 -3.30 1.01
CA LEU A 25 4.27 -4.40 1.54
C LEU A 25 4.10 -5.52 0.51
N GLU A 26 3.81 -5.18 -0.74
CA GLU A 26 3.69 -6.13 -1.83
C GLU A 26 5.00 -6.92 -2.01
N ARG A 27 6.15 -6.23 -2.02
CA ARG A 27 7.45 -6.88 -2.10
C ARG A 27 7.69 -7.83 -0.94
N GLU A 28 7.41 -7.39 0.30
CA GLU A 28 7.62 -8.20 1.50
C GLU A 28 6.71 -9.42 1.54
N LEU A 29 5.42 -9.27 1.20
CA LEU A 29 4.48 -10.38 1.09
C LEU A 29 4.89 -11.39 0.01
N ASN A 30 5.37 -10.91 -1.15
CA ASN A 30 5.90 -11.77 -2.21
C ASN A 30 7.16 -12.52 -1.78
N ILE A 31 8.06 -11.87 -1.03
CA ILE A 31 9.26 -12.51 -0.46
C ILE A 31 8.83 -13.60 0.52
N GLU A 32 7.91 -13.28 1.44
CA GLU A 32 7.44 -14.23 2.45
C GLU A 32 6.77 -15.43 1.78
N GLN A 33 5.88 -15.22 0.81
CA GLN A 33 5.25 -16.28 0.05
C GLN A 33 6.28 -17.22 -0.62
N ARG A 34 7.35 -16.65 -1.19
CA ARG A 34 8.43 -17.42 -1.83
C ARG A 34 9.27 -18.18 -0.82
N LEU A 35 9.67 -17.54 0.29
CA LEU A 35 10.59 -18.10 1.26
C LEU A 35 9.90 -19.11 2.20
N TRP A 36 8.63 -18.92 2.53
CA TRP A 36 7.88 -19.80 3.43
C TRP A 36 7.94 -21.26 2.98
N ASN A 37 7.75 -21.51 1.69
CA ASN A 37 7.79 -22.85 1.09
C ASN A 37 9.21 -23.37 0.79
N THR A 38 10.25 -22.62 1.15
CA THR A 38 11.66 -23.01 0.98
C THR A 38 12.31 -23.51 2.26
N HIS A 39 11.71 -23.25 3.43
CA HIS A 39 12.24 -23.73 4.70
C HIS A 39 12.10 -25.25 4.81
N ASP A 40 13.18 -25.97 4.55
CA ASP A 40 13.26 -27.41 4.79
C ASP A 40 13.54 -27.66 6.27
N ILE A 41 12.60 -28.32 6.98
CA ILE A 41 12.81 -28.73 8.36
C ILE A 41 13.76 -29.93 8.35
N ARG A 42 15.02 -29.66 8.70
CA ARG A 42 16.07 -30.67 8.73
C ARG A 42 15.72 -31.81 9.70
N LYS A 43 15.78 -33.04 9.21
CA LYS A 43 15.64 -34.25 10.03
C LYS A 43 16.70 -34.32 11.13
N GLN A 44 16.27 -34.37 12.38
CA GLN A 44 17.14 -34.64 13.52
C GLN A 44 17.30 -36.15 13.77
N ARG A 45 18.49 -36.59 14.19
CA ARG A 45 18.80 -38.01 14.42
C ARG A 45 18.15 -38.45 15.74
N ASN A 46 17.43 -39.58 15.71
CA ASN A 46 16.77 -40.20 16.88
C ASN A 46 15.66 -39.36 17.56
N VAL A 47 15.13 -38.34 16.88
CA VAL A 47 13.97 -37.57 17.35
C VAL A 47 12.80 -37.80 16.39
N PRO A 48 11.66 -38.34 16.84
CA PRO A 48 10.44 -38.37 16.05
C PRO A 48 9.90 -36.94 15.91
N GLY A 49 9.55 -36.52 14.69
CA GLY A 49 9.01 -35.19 14.44
C GLY A 49 8.74 -34.95 12.94
N PRO A 50 8.04 -33.87 12.58
CA PRO A 50 7.88 -33.47 11.18
C PRO A 50 9.23 -33.03 10.60
N PHE A 51 9.53 -33.46 9.37
CA PHE A 51 10.72 -33.09 8.60
C PHE A 51 10.35 -32.95 7.12
N GLY A 52 11.11 -32.15 6.37
CA GLY A 52 10.75 -31.75 5.01
C GLY A 52 10.18 -30.33 4.95
N LYS A 53 9.64 -29.95 3.78
CA LYS A 53 9.00 -28.64 3.56
C LYS A 53 7.61 -28.60 4.21
N PRO A 54 7.29 -27.58 5.03
CA PRO A 54 5.94 -27.36 5.53
C PRO A 54 4.98 -27.05 4.37
N ASP A 55 3.94 -27.87 4.24
CA ASP A 55 2.84 -27.72 3.27
C ASP A 55 1.48 -27.45 3.99
N LEU A 56 1.49 -27.59 5.32
CA LEU A 56 0.35 -27.56 6.25
C LEU A 56 -0.52 -26.29 6.26
N LEU A 57 -0.08 -25.15 5.73
CA LEU A 57 -0.86 -23.89 5.78
C LEU A 57 -1.66 -23.61 4.52
N PHE A 58 -1.12 -23.97 3.34
CA PHE A 58 -1.68 -23.54 2.07
C PHE A 58 -2.11 -24.70 1.16
N THR A 59 -1.46 -25.86 1.27
CA THR A 59 -1.65 -26.97 0.31
C THR A 59 -2.30 -28.18 0.96
N SER A 60 -2.02 -28.47 2.23
CA SER A 60 -2.63 -29.60 2.97
C SER A 60 -2.91 -29.27 4.45
N PRO A 61 -3.86 -28.37 4.76
CA PRO A 61 -4.24 -28.10 6.14
C PRO A 61 -4.80 -29.34 6.86
N PRO A 62 -4.46 -29.55 8.14
CA PRO A 62 -4.95 -30.71 8.89
C PRO A 62 -6.47 -30.62 9.10
N GLU A 63 -7.16 -31.76 9.01
CA GLU A 63 -8.60 -31.83 9.25
C GLU A 63 -8.96 -31.46 10.69
N GLY A 64 -10.13 -30.83 10.88
CA GLY A 64 -10.68 -30.50 12.21
C GLY A 64 -10.38 -29.09 12.72
N PHE A 65 -9.63 -28.28 11.96
CA PHE A 65 -9.50 -26.85 12.22
C PHE A 65 -10.61 -26.07 11.49
N ALA A 66 -11.16 -25.05 12.16
CA ALA A 66 -12.10 -24.14 11.51
C ALA A 66 -11.40 -23.34 10.40
N ASP A 67 -12.15 -22.90 9.40
CA ASP A 67 -11.66 -21.93 8.43
C ASP A 67 -11.29 -20.63 9.17
N MET A 68 -9.98 -20.34 9.21
CA MET A 68 -9.41 -19.16 9.86
C MET A 68 -9.22 -18.00 8.86
N LEU A 69 -9.69 -18.15 7.62
CA LEU A 69 -9.65 -17.06 6.65
C LEU A 69 -10.46 -15.88 7.19
N CYS A 70 -9.83 -14.71 7.20
CA CYS A 70 -10.54 -13.47 7.43
C CYS A 70 -11.39 -13.22 6.19
N LYS A 71 -12.72 -13.33 6.32
CA LYS A 71 -13.63 -12.92 5.25
C LYS A 71 -13.46 -11.41 5.05
N VAL A 72 -12.84 -11.06 3.92
CA VAL A 72 -12.83 -9.68 3.44
C VAL A 72 -14.26 -9.36 3.01
N ASP A 73 -14.72 -8.18 3.41
CA ASP A 73 -16.01 -7.65 2.98
C ASP A 73 -16.09 -7.59 1.44
N ASP A 74 -17.20 -8.05 0.85
CA ASP A 74 -17.34 -8.18 -0.61
C ASP A 74 -17.28 -6.81 -1.32
N ASP A 75 -17.79 -5.75 -0.69
CA ASP A 75 -17.72 -4.40 -1.24
C ASP A 75 -16.28 -3.86 -1.17
N LEU A 76 -15.57 -4.13 -0.08
CA LEU A 76 -14.15 -3.82 0.05
C LEU A 76 -13.31 -4.54 -1.00
N LEU A 77 -13.58 -5.83 -1.25
CA LEU A 77 -12.90 -6.62 -2.27
C LEU A 77 -13.13 -6.04 -3.66
N LYS A 78 -14.38 -5.74 -4.01
CA LYS A 78 -14.77 -5.14 -5.29
C LYS A 78 -14.18 -3.74 -5.49
N HIS A 79 -14.03 -2.96 -4.43
CA HIS A 79 -13.34 -1.68 -4.48
C HIS A 79 -11.84 -1.87 -4.69
N ALA A 80 -11.20 -2.80 -3.98
CA ALA A 80 -9.79 -3.11 -4.14
C ALA A 80 -9.47 -3.58 -5.56
N GLU A 81 -10.34 -4.37 -6.19
CA GLU A 81 -10.21 -4.79 -7.60
C GLU A 81 -10.10 -3.61 -8.58
N GLN A 82 -10.67 -2.45 -8.26
CA GLN A 82 -10.54 -1.24 -9.07
C GLN A 82 -9.16 -0.58 -8.96
N LEU A 83 -8.39 -0.93 -7.93
CA LEU A 83 -7.04 -0.46 -7.67
C LEU A 83 -5.97 -1.46 -8.17
N VAL A 84 -6.39 -2.66 -8.59
CA VAL A 84 -5.50 -3.72 -9.10
C VAL A 84 -5.17 -3.46 -10.56
N CYS A 85 -3.89 -3.63 -10.88
CA CYS A 85 -3.34 -3.42 -12.22
C CYS A 85 -2.98 -4.76 -12.87
N GLY A 86 -2.45 -4.71 -14.09
CA GLY A 86 -1.86 -5.89 -14.71
C GLY A 86 -0.78 -6.52 -13.81
N VAL A 87 -0.48 -7.80 -14.04
CA VAL A 87 0.64 -8.48 -13.38
C VAL A 87 1.92 -7.66 -13.60
N ASP A 88 2.66 -7.39 -12.52
CA ASP A 88 3.87 -6.56 -12.48
C ASP A 88 3.67 -5.04 -12.69
N GLU A 89 2.43 -4.53 -12.69
CA GLU A 89 2.14 -3.10 -12.71
C GLU A 89 1.92 -2.53 -11.29
N PRO A 90 2.37 -1.29 -11.01
CA PRO A 90 2.17 -0.67 -9.70
C PRO A 90 0.69 -0.38 -9.46
N LEU A 91 0.21 -0.71 -8.25
CA LEU A 91 -1.18 -0.48 -7.81
C LEU A 91 -1.67 0.92 -8.15
N TRP A 92 -2.90 1.03 -8.64
CA TRP A 92 -3.54 2.30 -8.96
C TRP A 92 -4.05 2.96 -7.69
N VAL A 93 -3.12 3.58 -6.95
CA VAL A 93 -3.49 4.40 -5.80
C VAL A 93 -4.11 5.71 -6.28
N ALA A 94 -5.34 5.98 -5.85
CA ALA A 94 -6.15 7.13 -6.26
C ALA A 94 -6.30 7.20 -7.80
N ASN A 95 -6.20 8.38 -8.39
CA ASN A 95 -6.33 8.60 -9.83
C ASN A 95 -4.99 9.00 -10.48
N ASP A 96 -4.96 9.03 -11.82
CA ASP A 96 -3.75 9.38 -12.58
C ASP A 96 -3.20 10.77 -12.22
N ALA A 97 -4.08 11.75 -11.95
CA ALA A 97 -3.67 13.08 -11.55
C ALA A 97 -2.86 13.09 -10.25
N PHE A 98 -3.31 12.33 -9.23
CA PHE A 98 -2.55 12.14 -8.00
C PHE A 98 -1.18 11.54 -8.26
N ARG A 99 -1.11 10.51 -9.11
CA ARG A 99 0.13 9.83 -9.45
C ARG A 99 1.12 10.75 -10.16
N THR A 100 0.68 11.47 -11.18
CA THR A 100 1.52 12.43 -11.91
C THR A 100 2.07 13.51 -10.98
N ILE A 101 1.24 14.06 -10.09
CA ILE A 101 1.69 15.03 -9.08
C ILE A 101 2.73 14.38 -8.16
N SER A 102 2.46 13.18 -7.66
CA SER A 102 3.35 12.49 -6.72
C SER A 102 4.69 12.10 -7.35
N GLU A 103 4.70 11.61 -8.58
CA GLU A 103 5.91 11.32 -9.36
C GLU A 103 6.75 12.58 -9.57
N THR A 104 6.10 13.70 -9.89
CA THR A 104 6.75 15.01 -10.05
C THR A 104 7.39 15.47 -8.75
N VAL A 105 6.68 15.33 -7.62
CA VAL A 105 7.18 15.72 -6.29
C VAL A 105 8.36 14.86 -5.86
N LEU A 106 8.31 13.56 -6.12
CA LEU A 106 9.37 12.60 -5.77
C LEU A 106 10.51 12.55 -6.81
N GLN A 107 10.45 13.39 -7.85
CA GLN A 107 11.48 13.58 -8.89
C GLN A 107 11.92 12.28 -9.59
N ASN A 108 11.03 11.31 -9.78
CA ASN A 108 11.37 9.99 -10.35
C ASN A 108 12.52 9.26 -9.64
N THR A 109 12.79 9.58 -8.37
CA THR A 109 13.72 8.76 -7.59
C THR A 109 13.15 7.35 -7.47
N ASN A 110 13.99 6.33 -7.68
CA ASN A 110 13.57 4.93 -7.56
C ASN A 110 12.70 4.78 -6.30
N PHE A 111 11.46 4.32 -6.51
CA PHE A 111 10.45 4.22 -5.47
C PHE A 111 11.06 3.68 -4.17
N PRO A 112 10.77 4.27 -3.00
CA PRO A 112 11.48 3.92 -1.77
C PRO A 112 11.43 2.42 -1.52
N SER A 113 12.62 1.82 -1.47
CA SER A 113 12.80 0.38 -1.28
C SER A 113 13.06 0.02 0.19
N THR A 114 13.04 1.00 1.09
CA THR A 114 13.23 0.83 2.53
C THR A 114 12.06 1.45 3.30
N PRO A 115 11.78 0.97 4.53
CA PRO A 115 10.80 1.59 5.41
C PRO A 115 11.06 3.08 5.64
N GLU A 116 12.32 3.48 5.85
CA GLU A 116 12.69 4.87 6.10
C GLU A 116 12.47 5.75 4.87
N GLY A 117 12.78 5.23 3.67
CA GLY A 117 12.51 5.92 2.42
C GLY A 117 11.01 6.11 2.19
N SER A 118 10.20 5.11 2.54
CA SER A 118 8.75 5.13 2.38
C SER A 118 8.13 6.18 3.30
N LEU A 119 8.61 6.26 4.55
CA LEU A 119 8.23 7.29 5.50
C LEU A 119 8.63 8.70 5.03
N ALA A 120 9.86 8.86 4.52
CA ALA A 120 10.32 10.16 4.02
C ALA A 120 9.49 10.64 2.82
N ALA A 121 9.19 9.74 1.87
CA ALA A 121 8.32 10.04 0.74
C ALA A 121 6.90 10.39 1.19
N TYR A 122 6.34 9.66 2.15
CA TYR A 122 5.02 9.94 2.72
C TYR A 122 4.94 11.35 3.30
N LEU A 123 5.91 11.71 4.15
CA LEU A 123 5.96 13.04 4.78
C LEU A 123 6.09 14.15 3.74
N MET A 124 6.93 13.94 2.71
CA MET A 124 7.12 14.91 1.63
C MET A 124 5.83 15.14 0.82
N LEU A 125 5.12 14.06 0.45
CA LEU A 125 3.85 14.17 -0.26
C LEU A 125 2.78 14.85 0.59
N VAL A 126 2.63 14.46 1.86
CA VAL A 126 1.67 15.09 2.78
C VAL A 126 1.96 16.57 2.96
N GLU A 127 3.22 16.95 3.18
CA GLU A 127 3.62 18.36 3.30
C GLU A 127 3.30 19.12 2.02
N LYS A 128 3.61 18.56 0.85
CA LYS A 128 3.38 19.20 -0.44
C LYS A 128 1.89 19.40 -0.72
N PHE A 129 1.07 18.36 -0.57
CA PHE A 129 -0.38 18.47 -0.76
C PHE A 129 -0.99 19.45 0.25
N THR A 130 -0.61 19.38 1.53
CA THR A 130 -1.10 20.30 2.56
C THR A 130 -0.77 21.75 2.21
N THR A 131 0.47 22.02 1.80
CA THR A 131 0.90 23.37 1.40
C THR A 131 0.12 23.88 0.20
N VAL A 132 -0.11 23.03 -0.81
CA VAL A 132 -0.86 23.42 -2.02
C VAL A 132 -2.32 23.72 -1.68
N LEU A 133 -2.98 22.87 -0.89
CA LEU A 133 -4.37 23.09 -0.46
C LEU A 133 -4.51 24.39 0.34
N GLN A 134 -3.60 24.64 1.30
CA GLN A 134 -3.59 25.86 2.09
C GLN A 134 -3.36 27.11 1.23
N THR A 135 -2.37 27.07 0.33
CA THR A 135 -2.04 28.20 -0.55
C THR A 135 -3.20 28.56 -1.47
N ARG A 136 -3.97 27.56 -1.93
CA ARG A 136 -5.13 27.76 -2.80
C ARG A 136 -6.46 27.95 -2.03
N GLY A 137 -6.44 27.91 -0.70
CA GLY A 137 -7.65 28.01 0.12
C GLY A 137 -8.64 26.86 -0.08
N ILE A 138 -8.17 25.70 -0.53
CA ILE A 138 -8.99 24.51 -0.76
C ILE A 138 -9.16 23.77 0.57
N SER A 139 -10.39 23.41 0.92
CA SER A 139 -10.68 22.61 2.11
C SER A 139 -10.12 21.19 1.98
N ILE A 140 -9.69 20.61 3.10
CA ILE A 140 -9.28 19.21 3.17
C ILE A 140 -10.47 18.33 2.74
N PRO A 141 -10.30 17.38 1.80
CA PRO A 141 -11.40 16.51 1.38
C PRO A 141 -11.86 15.62 2.52
N SER A 142 -13.16 15.35 2.56
CA SER A 142 -13.78 14.43 3.52
C SER A 142 -13.98 13.03 2.94
N THR A 143 -13.91 12.89 1.62
CA THR A 143 -14.07 11.60 0.91
C THR A 143 -12.97 11.38 -0.13
N PHE A 144 -12.75 10.11 -0.52
CA PHE A 144 -11.82 9.78 -1.61
C PHE A 144 -12.28 10.34 -2.97
N ALA A 145 -13.58 10.46 -3.20
CA ALA A 145 -14.13 11.05 -4.42
C ALA A 145 -13.77 12.55 -4.51
N GLU A 146 -13.99 13.30 -3.43
CA GLU A 146 -13.57 14.71 -3.35
C GLU A 146 -12.06 14.86 -3.52
N ALA A 147 -11.27 13.97 -2.90
CA ALA A 147 -9.82 13.98 -3.06
C ALA A 147 -9.42 13.80 -4.53
N ASN A 148 -10.06 12.86 -5.25
CA ASN A 148 -9.81 12.63 -6.67
C ASN A 148 -10.16 13.85 -7.54
N GLU A 149 -11.27 14.53 -7.27
CA GLU A 149 -11.65 15.78 -7.96
C GLU A 149 -10.62 16.89 -7.71
N ILE A 150 -10.16 17.03 -6.47
CA ILE A 150 -9.11 17.99 -6.11
C ILE A 150 -7.82 17.67 -6.88
N TYR A 151 -7.38 16.41 -6.95
CA TYR A 151 -6.18 16.06 -7.69
C TYR A 151 -6.28 16.44 -9.17
N GLN A 152 -7.44 16.21 -9.79
CA GLN A 152 -7.69 16.61 -11.18
C GLN A 152 -7.62 18.13 -11.34
N LEU A 153 -8.23 18.89 -10.43
CA LEU A 153 -8.15 20.35 -10.42
C LEU A 153 -6.69 20.82 -10.29
N LEU A 154 -5.93 20.23 -9.36
CA LEU A 154 -4.53 20.56 -9.15
C LEU A 154 -3.68 20.24 -10.39
N ALA A 155 -3.91 19.10 -11.05
CA ALA A 155 -3.19 18.68 -12.25
C ALA A 155 -3.54 19.50 -13.49
N ASN A 156 -4.80 19.87 -13.68
CA ASN A 156 -5.25 20.70 -14.81
C ASN A 156 -4.70 22.13 -14.73
N GLU A 157 -4.51 22.64 -13.52
CA GLU A 157 -3.86 23.93 -13.26
C GLU A 157 -2.32 23.83 -13.27
N ALA A 158 -1.76 22.62 -13.28
CA ALA A 158 -0.32 22.34 -13.31
C ALA A 158 0.29 22.40 -14.72
N GLY A 159 -0.28 23.22 -15.63
CA GLY A 159 0.50 23.80 -16.74
C GLY A 159 1.65 24.70 -16.28
N THR A 160 1.82 24.86 -14.96
CA THR A 160 2.86 25.64 -14.28
C THR A 160 3.10 25.04 -12.88
N LEU A 161 3.76 23.88 -12.79
CA LEU A 161 4.46 23.43 -11.57
C LEU A 161 5.95 23.27 -11.89
#